data_AF-A0A920ARY7-F1
#
_entry.id   AF-A0A920ARY7-F1
#
_cell.length_a   1.000
_cell.length_b   1.000
_cell.length_c   1.000
_cell.angle_alpha   90.00
_cell.angle_beta   90.00
_cell.angle_gamma   90.00
#
_symmetry.space_group_name_H-M   'P 1'
#
loop_
_entity.id
_entity.type
_entity.pdbx_description
1 polymer ?
#
loop_
_entity_poly.entity_id
_entity_poly.type
_entity_poly.pdbx_seq_one_letter_code
_entity_poly.pdbx_strand_id
1 'polypeptide(L)'
;MGHDFNQYEIDFSWLENFSKKLWIHCKDFDSLDYLCRSSSELNYFWHENDSFTITSKGYIWTYPNSNFYGSKSINVDLNKEVQKQDCYGICSDYVESLIISDT
;
A
#
# COMPACT_ATOMS: atom_id res chain seq x y z
N MET A 1 -5.92 -1.47 -6.49
CA MET A 1 -5.72 -0.52 -7.61
C MET A 1 -4.23 -0.28 -7.85
N GLY A 2 -3.68 -0.73 -8.99
CA GLY A 2 -2.24 -0.57 -9.30
C GLY A 2 -1.59 -1.75 -10.06
N HIS A 3 -2.37 -2.68 -10.58
CA HIS A 3 -1.88 -3.73 -11.49
C HIS A 3 -2.07 -3.39 -12.97
N ASP A 4 -2.79 -2.30 -13.27
CA ASP A 4 -2.99 -1.81 -14.63
C ASP A 4 -1.84 -0.90 -15.07
N PHE A 5 -1.80 -0.62 -16.38
CA PHE A 5 -0.87 0.32 -16.99
C PHE A 5 -1.00 1.74 -16.41
N ASN A 6 0.06 2.54 -16.52
CA ASN A 6 0.05 3.95 -16.16
C ASN A 6 -1.02 4.72 -16.97
N GLN A 7 -2.00 5.31 -16.28
CA GLN A 7 -3.12 6.01 -16.93
C GLN A 7 -2.92 7.53 -17.00
N TYR A 8 -2.21 8.11 -16.02
CA TYR A 8 -2.05 9.54 -15.88
C TYR A 8 -0.61 9.88 -15.53
N GLU A 9 -0.04 10.84 -16.27
CA GLU A 9 1.21 11.48 -15.87
C GLU A 9 0.92 12.50 -14.77
N ILE A 10 1.77 12.52 -13.74
CA ILE A 10 1.65 13.43 -12.60
C ILE A 10 2.99 14.07 -12.31
N ASP A 11 2.96 15.31 -11.82
CA ASP A 11 4.15 16.00 -11.35
C ASP A 11 4.62 15.45 -10.00
N PHE A 12 5.92 15.50 -9.74
CA PHE A 12 6.46 15.08 -8.44
C PHE A 12 5.89 15.92 -7.28
N SER A 13 5.64 17.21 -7.50
CA SER A 13 5.01 18.10 -6.51
C SER A 13 3.60 17.63 -6.11
N TRP A 14 2.89 16.93 -7.00
CA TRP A 14 1.60 16.33 -6.68
C TRP A 14 1.78 15.23 -5.63
N LEU A 15 2.80 14.37 -5.76
CA LEU A 15 3.10 13.36 -4.76
C LEU A 15 3.39 14.00 -3.40
N GLU A 16 4.21 15.05 -3.37
CA GLU A 16 4.57 15.76 -2.14
C GLU A 16 3.35 16.39 -1.46
N ASN A 17 2.47 17.02 -2.24
CA ASN A 17 1.23 17.62 -1.73
C ASN A 17 0.31 16.61 -1.02
N PHE A 18 0.36 15.34 -1.42
CA PHE A 18 -0.43 14.26 -0.83
C PHE A 18 0.39 13.25 -0.01
N SER A 19 1.64 13.60 0.33
CA SER A 19 2.62 12.73 1.03
C SER A 19 2.13 12.08 2.32
N LYS A 20 1.18 12.71 3.02
CA LYS A 20 0.57 12.18 4.25
C LYS A 20 -0.52 11.13 4.01
N LYS A 21 -1.01 11.00 2.78
CA LYS A 21 -2.16 10.15 2.40
C LYS A 21 -1.78 9.02 1.43
N LEU A 22 -0.67 9.17 0.69
CA LEU A 22 -0.28 8.22 -0.35
C LEU A 22 0.50 7.02 0.21
N TRP A 23 0.22 5.86 -0.38
CA TRP A 23 1.02 4.64 -0.31
C TRP A 23 1.48 4.33 -1.74
N ILE A 24 2.79 4.35 -1.98
CA ILE A 24 3.35 4.31 -3.33
C ILE A 24 4.04 2.97 -3.56
N HIS A 25 3.45 2.14 -4.43
CA HIS A 25 4.06 0.89 -4.88
C HIS A 25 4.97 1.16 -6.08
N CYS A 26 6.27 1.19 -5.86
CA CYS A 26 7.26 1.24 -6.94
C CYS A 26 7.23 -0.09 -7.72
N LYS A 27 7.14 -0.03 -9.05
CA LYS A 27 7.09 -1.23 -9.91
C LYS A 27 8.44 -1.67 -10.45
N ASP A 28 9.46 -0.83 -10.31
CA ASP A 28 10.83 -1.10 -10.76
C ASP A 28 11.85 -0.53 -9.77
N PHE A 29 13.11 -0.94 -9.98
CA PHE A 29 14.23 -0.50 -9.17
C PHE A 29 14.50 1.00 -9.31
N ASP A 30 14.40 1.55 -10.51
CA ASP A 30 14.73 2.96 -10.77
C ASP A 30 13.80 3.91 -10.02
N SER A 31 12.50 3.59 -9.99
CA SER A 31 11.49 4.33 -9.22
C SER A 31 11.76 4.24 -7.72
N LEU A 32 12.12 3.05 -7.23
CA LEU A 32 12.47 2.85 -5.82
C LEU A 32 13.74 3.63 -5.44
N ASP A 33 14.80 3.52 -6.23
CA ASP A 33 16.07 4.22 -6.04
C ASP A 33 15.89 5.74 -6.08
N TYR A 34 15.09 6.24 -7.02
CA TYR A 34 14.75 7.66 -7.10
C TYR A 34 14.08 8.17 -5.81
N LEU A 35 13.08 7.47 -5.30
CA LEU A 35 12.42 7.84 -4.05
C LEU A 35 13.34 7.69 -2.83
N CYS A 36 14.18 6.65 -2.79
CA CYS A 36 15.20 6.46 -1.75
C CYS A 36 16.21 7.60 -1.66
N ARG A 37 16.57 8.21 -2.80
CA ARG A 37 17.47 9.37 -2.83
C ARG A 37 16.75 10.71 -2.67
N SER A 38 15.42 10.71 -2.76
CA SER A 38 14.64 11.93 -2.53
C SER A 38 14.66 12.30 -1.04
N SER A 39 14.64 13.59 -0.74
CA SER A 39 14.42 14.09 0.63
C SER A 39 12.93 14.17 0.97
N SER A 40 12.08 13.39 0.30
CA SER A 40 10.64 13.48 0.42
C SER A 40 10.12 12.62 1.57
N GLU A 41 9.09 13.10 2.26
CA GLU A 41 8.40 12.36 3.33
C GLU A 41 7.37 11.38 2.75
N LEU A 42 7.62 10.82 1.57
CA LEU A 42 6.71 9.89 0.89
C LEU A 42 6.76 8.50 1.53
N ASN A 43 5.60 7.84 1.56
CA ASN A 43 5.53 6.44 1.96
C ASN A 43 5.54 5.56 0.72
N TYR A 44 6.63 4.83 0.50
CA TYR A 44 6.82 4.02 -0.69
C TYR A 44 7.40 2.65 -0.35
N PHE A 45 7.21 1.70 -1.26
CA PHE A 45 7.69 0.34 -1.11
C PHE A 45 7.78 -0.34 -2.48
N TRP A 46 8.57 -1.41 -2.53
CA TRP A 46 8.54 -2.38 -3.61
C TRP A 46 8.19 -3.75 -3.04
N HIS A 47 7.35 -4.47 -3.75
CA HIS A 47 7.00 -5.87 -3.48
C HIS A 47 6.45 -6.47 -4.77
N GLU A 48 6.76 -7.73 -5.04
CA GLU A 48 6.17 -8.45 -6.17
C GLU A 48 5.61 -9.79 -5.72
N ASN A 49 6.48 -10.74 -5.37
CA ASN A 49 6.11 -12.11 -4.98
C ASN A 49 6.46 -12.43 -3.51
N ASP A 50 6.98 -11.45 -2.77
CA ASP A 50 7.33 -11.58 -1.36
C ASP A 50 6.08 -11.68 -0.50
N SER A 51 6.07 -12.59 0.49
CA SER A 51 4.97 -12.74 1.45
C SER A 51 4.62 -11.44 2.19
N PHE A 52 5.61 -10.57 2.39
CA PHE A 52 5.46 -9.23 2.92
C PHE A 52 6.73 -8.41 2.66
N THR A 53 6.59 -7.08 2.68
CA THR A 53 7.70 -6.12 2.61
C THR A 53 7.52 -5.04 3.68
N ILE A 54 8.53 -4.19 3.85
CA ILE A 54 8.44 -2.98 4.68
C ILE A 54 8.37 -1.74 3.79
N THR A 55 7.54 -0.78 4.20
CA THR A 55 7.48 0.54 3.58
C THR A 55 8.54 1.49 4.14
N SER A 56 8.86 2.57 3.42
CA SER A 56 9.81 3.59 3.87
C SER A 56 9.45 4.22 5.22
N LYS A 57 8.16 4.20 5.61
CA LYS A 57 7.69 4.66 6.94
C LYS A 57 7.56 3.55 8.00
N GLY A 58 8.04 2.34 7.71
CA GLY A 58 8.12 1.27 8.70
C GLY A 58 6.83 0.47 8.93
N TYR A 59 5.86 0.56 8.01
CA TYR A 59 4.69 -0.33 8.00
C TYR A 59 4.99 -1.60 7.21
N ILE A 60 4.37 -2.70 7.61
CA ILE A 60 4.47 -3.98 6.90
C ILE A 60 3.39 -4.02 5.82
N TRP A 61 3.74 -4.29 4.58
CA TRP A 61 2.78 -4.49 3.48
C TRP A 61 2.73 -5.98 3.13
N THR A 62 1.57 -6.61 3.25
CA THR A 62 1.46 -8.07 3.04
C THR A 62 1.15 -8.43 1.59
N TYR A 63 1.53 -9.64 1.19
CA TYR A 63 1.02 -10.26 -0.02
C TYR A 63 -0.51 -10.50 0.10
N PRO A 64 -1.28 -10.40 -1.00
CA PRO A 64 -2.69 -10.72 -1.02
C PRO A 64 -3.07 -12.02 -0.31
N ASN A 65 -4.16 -12.01 0.47
CA ASN A 65 -4.70 -13.17 1.19
C ASN A 65 -3.69 -13.82 2.16
N SER A 66 -2.71 -13.06 2.63
CA SER A 66 -1.82 -13.48 3.70
C SER A 66 -2.54 -13.46 5.05
N ASN A 67 -2.33 -14.49 5.87
CA ASN A 67 -2.74 -14.51 7.28
C ASN A 67 -1.65 -13.95 8.21
N PHE A 68 -0.58 -13.39 7.65
CA PHE A 68 0.56 -12.83 8.37
C PHE A 68 0.44 -11.30 8.46
N TYR A 69 -0.39 -10.81 9.37
CA TYR A 69 -0.53 -9.39 9.67
C TYR A 69 -0.67 -9.15 11.17
N GLY A 70 -0.34 -7.93 11.60
CA GLY A 70 -0.58 -7.44 12.95
C GLY A 70 -0.80 -5.93 12.96
N SER A 71 -0.72 -5.30 14.13
CA SER A 71 -1.09 -3.90 14.34
C SER A 71 -0.32 -2.84 13.52
N LYS A 72 0.80 -3.21 12.85
CA LYS A 72 1.56 -2.35 11.93
C LYS A 72 1.44 -2.76 10.46
N SER A 73 0.60 -3.74 10.15
CA SER A 73 0.46 -4.29 8.81
C SER A 73 -0.66 -3.62 8.04
N ILE A 74 -0.41 -3.33 6.77
CA ILE A 74 -1.44 -3.16 5.75
C ILE A 74 -1.70 -4.52 5.13
N ASN A 75 -2.89 -5.08 5.33
CA ASN A 75 -3.26 -6.33 4.70
C ASN A 75 -3.85 -6.09 3.31
N VAL A 76 -3.36 -6.79 2.29
CA VAL A 76 -3.99 -6.76 0.96
C VAL A 76 -5.09 -7.84 0.93
N ASP A 77 -6.33 -7.39 0.80
CA ASP A 77 -7.52 -8.25 0.82
C ASP A 77 -8.25 -8.17 -0.53
N LEU A 78 -8.26 -9.29 -1.27
CA LEU A 78 -8.88 -9.40 -2.59
C LEU A 78 -10.30 -9.96 -2.52
N ASN A 79 -10.81 -10.25 -1.32
CA ASN A 79 -12.18 -10.74 -1.15
C ASN A 79 -13.19 -9.64 -1.47
N LYS A 80 -14.30 -10.03 -2.08
CA LYS A 80 -15.45 -9.14 -2.33
C LYS A 80 -16.13 -8.66 -1.05
N GLU A 81 -15.95 -9.39 0.04
CA GLU A 81 -16.48 -9.05 1.35
C GLU A 81 -15.29 -8.90 2.29
N VAL A 82 -14.89 -7.66 2.52
CA VAL A 82 -13.75 -7.35 3.39
C VAL A 82 -14.23 -7.44 4.84
N GLN A 83 -13.65 -8.37 5.59
CA GLN A 83 -13.92 -8.52 7.01
C GLN A 83 -12.98 -7.65 7.85
N LYS A 84 -13.43 -7.29 9.06
CA LYS A 84 -12.60 -6.61 10.05
C LYS A 84 -11.42 -7.49 10.44
N GLN A 85 -10.23 -6.91 10.41
CA GLN A 85 -8.96 -7.58 10.72
C GLN A 85 -8.18 -6.77 11.75
N ASP A 86 -7.43 -7.45 12.62
CA ASP A 86 -6.55 -6.79 13.58
C ASP A 86 -5.23 -6.36 12.91
N CYS A 87 -5.33 -5.34 12.07
CA CYS A 87 -4.23 -4.77 11.31
C CYS A 87 -4.30 -3.23 11.31
N TYR A 88 -3.24 -2.58 10.84
CA TYR A 88 -3.22 -1.12 10.74
C TYR A 88 -4.18 -0.59 9.68
N GLY A 89 -4.34 -1.34 8.58
CA GLY A 89 -5.25 -0.99 7.50
C GLY A 89 -5.42 -2.13 6.50
N ILE A 90 -6.45 -2.00 5.67
CA ILE A 90 -6.75 -2.97 4.61
C ILE A 90 -6.65 -2.26 3.26
N CYS A 91 -5.88 -2.82 2.34
CA CYS A 91 -5.84 -2.44 0.94
C CYS A 91 -6.73 -3.40 0.16
N SER A 92 -7.85 -2.93 -0.36
CA SER A 92 -8.80 -3.73 -1.13
C SER A 92 -9.39 -2.93 -2.28
N ASP A 93 -9.82 -3.63 -3.32
CA ASP A 93 -10.64 -3.05 -4.38
C ASP A 93 -12.13 -2.96 -3.96
N TYR A 94 -12.52 -3.63 -2.86
CA TYR A 94 -13.90 -3.70 -2.36
C TYR A 94 -14.06 -2.99 -1.01
N VAL A 95 -13.40 -1.84 -0.82
CA VAL A 95 -13.53 -1.08 0.44
C VAL A 95 -14.96 -0.63 0.74
N GLU A 96 -15.80 -0.48 -0.27
CA GLU A 96 -17.21 -0.11 -0.12
C GLU A 96 -18.07 -1.21 0.54
N SER A 97 -17.63 -2.47 0.48
CA SER A 97 -18.32 -3.62 1.08
C SER A 97 -17.73 -3.99 2.45
N LEU A 98 -17.03 -3.07 3.11
CA LEU A 98 -16.54 -3.25 4.47
C LEU A 98 -17.73 -3.49 5.41
N ILE A 99 -17.88 -4.74 5.85
CA ILE A 99 -18.85 -5.10 6.87
C ILE A 99 -18.20 -4.79 8.22
N ILE A 100 -18.48 -3.61 8.76
CA ILE A 100 -18.17 -3.29 10.15
C ILE A 100 -19.22 -4.01 10.99
N SER A 101 -18.94 -5.24 11.42
CA SER A 101 -19.73 -5.84 12.48
C SER A 101 -19.43 -5.06 13.76
N ASP A 102 -20.37 -4.21 14.14
CA ASP A 102 -20.38 -3.55 15.44
C ASP A 102 -20.40 -4.62 16.54
N THR A 103 -19.27 -4.77 17.22
CA THR A 103 -19.14 -5.44 18.52
C THR A 103 -18.75 -4.40 19.55
#